data_AF-A0A1D2R328-F1
#
_entry.id   AF-A0A1D2R328-F1
#
_cell.length_a   1.000
_cell.length_b   1.000
_cell.length_c   1.000
_cell.angle_alpha   90.00
_cell.angle_beta   90.00
_cell.angle_gamma   90.00
#
_symmetry.space_group_name_H-M   'P 1'
#
loop_
_entity.id
_entity.type
_entity.pdbx_description
1 polymer ?
#
loop_
_entity_poly.entity_id
_entity_poly.type
_entity_poly.pdbx_seq_one_letter_code
_entity_poly.pdbx_strand_id
1 'polypeptide(L)'
;MLNPDISYLLGMIVGKGQIIRGNKETELIIDLPHKNLVIEGENTQQSIKASLLDMVWRLKSLIGADMNWDTTKPNVAHITFSKPNGDYLIRTINNYLKNETTWRDFRIPKEIFNASTDIKKEFLRGLADVTGHIRKSNIAWKDFEYRVYVEIMTNWESCIDISNLLKDLDVPVQTIRFAHPNIVDPTLKFYNKGMRNYKEHQIKIWAEEFEKIGFNIEHKNKLLKKFADLNRKNWEKYASQTKKYKGKPISEAHHKFYWETRDIKKKKQKHPDENHPSIHPKIRGKHFDSWKEIAKELGYHE
;
A
#
# COMPACT_ATOMS: atom_id res chain seq x y z
N MET A 1 13.04 -15.82 14.68
CA MET A 1 13.45 -14.42 14.92
C MET A 1 13.13 -13.62 13.67
N LEU A 2 12.66 -12.40 13.83
CA LEU A 2 12.28 -11.50 12.75
C LEU A 2 13.55 -10.82 12.20
N ASN A 3 13.75 -10.83 10.88
CA ASN A 3 14.93 -10.27 10.20
C ASN A 3 14.49 -9.53 8.92
N PRO A 4 15.37 -8.75 8.28
CA PRO A 4 15.00 -7.95 7.10
C PRO A 4 14.30 -8.76 5.99
N ASP A 5 14.79 -9.95 5.66
CA ASP A 5 14.27 -10.74 4.54
C ASP A 5 12.93 -11.38 4.83
N ILE A 6 12.73 -11.94 6.04
CA ILE A 6 11.42 -12.48 6.42
C ILE A 6 10.38 -11.37 6.55
N SER A 7 10.80 -10.18 6.97
CA SER A 7 9.92 -9.01 7.05
C SER A 7 9.46 -8.57 5.68
N TYR A 8 10.41 -8.47 4.74
CA TYR A 8 10.13 -8.17 3.35
C TYR A 8 9.18 -9.20 2.74
N LEU A 9 9.45 -10.50 2.93
CA LEU A 9 8.57 -11.58 2.47
C LEU A 9 7.16 -11.49 3.07
N LEU A 10 7.05 -11.27 4.38
CA LEU A 10 5.75 -11.09 5.05
C LEU A 10 5.00 -9.89 4.49
N GLY A 11 5.69 -8.79 4.19
CA GLY A 11 5.10 -7.61 3.54
C GLY A 11 4.50 -7.95 2.18
N MET A 12 5.23 -8.69 1.34
CA MET A 12 4.74 -9.15 0.04
C MET A 12 3.51 -10.07 0.18
N ILE A 13 3.55 -11.01 1.15
CA ILE A 13 2.45 -11.94 1.42
C ILE A 13 1.21 -11.20 1.93
N VAL A 14 1.36 -10.28 2.89
CA VAL A 14 0.25 -9.47 3.41
C VAL A 14 -0.36 -8.60 2.29
N GLY A 15 0.47 -8.09 1.38
CA GLY A 15 0.01 -7.25 0.27
C GLY A 15 -0.81 -7.99 -0.78
N LYS A 16 -0.30 -9.11 -1.32
CA LYS A 16 -0.91 -9.84 -2.45
C LYS A 16 -0.70 -11.36 -2.42
N GLY A 17 -0.42 -11.91 -1.24
CA GLY A 17 -0.12 -13.33 -1.05
C GLY A 17 -1.33 -14.24 -0.87
N GLN A 18 -1.16 -15.50 -1.22
CA GLN A 18 -2.06 -16.62 -0.96
C GLN A 18 -1.24 -17.82 -0.49
N ILE A 19 -1.81 -18.59 0.44
CA ILE A 19 -1.20 -19.79 1.02
C ILE A 19 -2.11 -20.98 0.75
N ILE A 20 -1.62 -21.94 -0.05
CA ILE A 20 -2.33 -23.17 -0.39
C ILE A 20 -1.69 -24.31 0.40
N ARG A 21 -2.43 -24.85 1.35
CA ARG A 21 -1.97 -25.97 2.20
C ARG A 21 -2.37 -27.29 1.58
N GLY A 22 -1.38 -28.03 1.07
CA GLY A 22 -1.57 -29.40 0.60
C GLY A 22 -1.29 -30.42 1.71
N ASN A 23 -1.42 -31.70 1.36
CA ASN A 23 -1.24 -32.81 2.31
C ASN A 23 0.22 -32.95 2.79
N LYS A 24 1.20 -32.65 1.93
CA LYS A 24 2.63 -32.78 2.23
C LYS A 24 3.38 -31.45 2.22
N GLU A 25 2.93 -30.53 1.37
CA GLU A 25 3.60 -29.27 1.10
C GLU A 25 2.62 -28.11 1.16
N THR A 26 3.14 -26.94 1.50
CA THR A 26 2.44 -25.66 1.44
C THR A 26 3.06 -24.84 0.32
N GLU A 27 2.21 -24.38 -0.59
CA GLU A 27 2.56 -23.47 -1.68
C GLU A 27 2.20 -22.04 -1.28
N LEU A 28 3.10 -21.11 -1.55
CA LEU A 28 2.86 -19.68 -1.44
C LEU A 28 2.86 -19.05 -2.82
N ILE A 29 1.84 -18.24 -3.09
CA ILE A 29 1.67 -17.50 -4.34
C ILE A 29 1.59 -16.01 -4.01
N ILE A 30 2.36 -15.18 -4.70
CA ILE A 30 2.33 -13.71 -4.57
C ILE A 30 1.99 -13.12 -5.93
N ASP A 31 0.88 -12.39 -5.99
CA ASP A 31 0.43 -11.73 -7.21
C ASP A 31 1.10 -10.36 -7.38
N LEU A 32 1.66 -10.12 -8.56
CA LEU A 32 2.34 -8.89 -8.93
C LEU A 32 1.64 -8.30 -10.16
N PRO A 33 0.76 -7.30 -10.00
CA PRO A 33 0.16 -6.62 -11.14
C PRO A 33 1.24 -6.06 -12.07
N HIS A 34 1.19 -6.30 -13.38
CA HIS A 34 2.19 -5.79 -14.33
C HIS A 34 2.33 -4.27 -14.27
N LYS A 35 1.23 -3.54 -14.00
CA LYS A 35 1.23 -2.10 -13.75
C LYS A 35 2.17 -1.66 -12.61
N ASN A 36 2.59 -2.59 -11.75
CA ASN A 36 3.54 -2.39 -10.66
C ASN A 36 4.98 -2.71 -11.06
N LEU A 37 5.22 -3.26 -12.25
CA LEU A 37 6.54 -3.72 -12.68
C LEU A 37 7.01 -3.04 -13.97
N VAL A 38 6.14 -2.22 -14.60
CA VAL A 38 6.43 -1.53 -15.86
C VAL A 38 7.23 -0.26 -15.62
N ILE A 39 8.30 -0.10 -16.40
CA ILE A 39 9.11 1.11 -16.46
C ILE A 39 8.60 1.98 -17.60
N GLU A 40 8.34 3.26 -17.32
CA GLU A 40 7.89 4.22 -18.34
C GLU A 40 9.00 4.42 -19.38
N GLY A 41 8.71 4.09 -20.65
CA GLY A 41 9.65 4.22 -21.76
C GLY A 41 10.46 2.96 -22.09
N GLU A 42 10.29 1.86 -21.35
CA GLU A 42 10.95 0.58 -21.63
C GLU A 42 10.00 -0.47 -22.20
N ASN A 43 10.58 -1.55 -22.74
CA ASN A 43 9.82 -2.72 -23.12
C ASN A 43 9.21 -3.37 -21.87
N THR A 44 7.88 -3.45 -21.84
CA THR A 44 7.09 -3.97 -20.72
C THR A 44 7.57 -5.34 -20.21
N GLN A 45 7.91 -6.28 -21.10
CA GLN A 45 8.35 -7.61 -20.68
C GLN A 45 9.74 -7.60 -20.03
N GLN A 46 10.65 -6.75 -20.51
CA GLN A 46 11.99 -6.60 -19.92
C GLN A 46 11.89 -6.00 -18.52
N SER A 47 11.10 -4.95 -18.34
CA SER A 47 10.89 -4.30 -17.04
C SER A 47 10.26 -5.24 -16.00
N ILE A 48 9.27 -6.05 -16.43
CA ILE A 48 8.65 -7.08 -15.58
C ILE A 48 9.71 -8.08 -15.11
N LYS A 49 10.52 -8.63 -16.04
CA LYS A 49 11.55 -9.61 -15.71
C LYS A 49 12.62 -9.06 -14.77
N ALA A 50 13.11 -7.85 -15.02
CA ALA A 50 14.11 -7.21 -14.15
C ALA A 50 13.58 -7.06 -12.71
N SER A 51 12.34 -6.58 -12.57
CA SER A 51 11.72 -6.39 -11.26
C SER A 51 11.49 -7.71 -10.51
N LEU A 52 11.13 -8.78 -11.23
CA LEU A 52 10.98 -10.12 -10.64
C LEU A 52 12.33 -10.67 -10.15
N LEU A 53 13.39 -10.46 -10.94
CA LEU A 53 14.74 -10.90 -10.58
C LEU A 53 15.23 -10.23 -9.30
N ASP A 54 15.03 -8.90 -9.16
CA ASP A 54 15.38 -8.18 -7.93
C ASP A 54 14.74 -8.81 -6.68
N MET A 55 13.45 -9.16 -6.77
CA MET A 55 12.72 -9.78 -5.66
C MET A 55 13.20 -11.20 -5.37
N VAL A 56 13.34 -12.03 -6.40
CA VAL A 56 13.70 -13.44 -6.23
C VAL A 56 15.14 -13.59 -5.73
N TRP A 57 16.09 -12.83 -6.27
CA TRP A 57 17.47 -12.89 -5.81
C TRP A 57 17.60 -12.48 -4.35
N ARG A 58 16.84 -11.46 -3.92
CA ARG A 58 16.80 -11.08 -2.51
C ARG A 58 16.27 -12.21 -1.60
N LEU A 59 15.21 -12.89 -2.02
CA LEU A 59 14.54 -13.90 -1.20
C LEU A 59 15.18 -15.30 -1.29
N LYS A 60 16.08 -15.52 -2.25
CA LYS A 60 16.68 -16.84 -2.54
C LYS A 60 17.37 -17.46 -1.33
N SER A 61 18.15 -16.68 -0.57
CA SER A 61 18.87 -17.16 0.62
C SER A 61 17.92 -17.57 1.76
N LEU A 62 16.85 -16.82 1.97
CA LEU A 62 15.83 -17.10 2.98
C LEU A 62 15.01 -18.34 2.61
N ILE A 63 14.63 -18.45 1.34
CA ILE A 63 13.76 -19.51 0.87
C ILE A 63 14.56 -20.81 0.70
N GLY A 64 15.80 -20.79 0.23
CA GLY A 64 16.59 -22.02 0.08
C GLY A 64 15.92 -23.09 -0.81
N ALA A 65 14.98 -22.67 -1.66
CA ALA A 65 14.27 -23.48 -2.64
C ALA A 65 14.08 -22.63 -3.90
N ASP A 66 13.84 -23.28 -5.04
CA ASP A 66 13.59 -22.58 -6.28
C ASP A 66 12.27 -21.81 -6.19
N MET A 67 12.37 -20.50 -6.41
CA MET A 67 11.20 -19.65 -6.64
C MET A 67 10.90 -19.66 -8.13
N ASN A 68 9.71 -20.13 -8.47
CA ASN A 68 9.22 -20.02 -9.83
C ASN A 68 8.53 -18.67 -10.00
N TRP A 69 8.63 -18.10 -11.19
CA TRP A 69 7.79 -16.99 -11.60
C TRP A 69 7.05 -17.32 -12.89
N ASP A 70 5.83 -16.81 -13.01
CA ASP A 70 4.99 -16.96 -14.19
C ASP A 70 4.50 -15.58 -14.64
N THR A 71 4.71 -15.25 -15.92
CA THR A 71 4.25 -14.00 -16.55
C THR A 71 3.31 -14.26 -17.72
N THR A 72 2.80 -15.49 -17.85
CA THR A 72 1.92 -15.89 -18.97
C THR A 72 0.53 -15.28 -18.85
N LYS A 73 0.08 -14.95 -17.63
CA LYS A 73 -1.23 -14.33 -17.43
C LYS A 73 -1.23 -12.86 -17.86
N PRO A 74 -2.32 -12.39 -18.50
CA PRO A 74 -2.46 -10.97 -18.83
C PRO A 74 -2.45 -10.12 -17.56
N ASN A 75 -1.58 -9.10 -17.53
CA ASN A 75 -1.53 -8.04 -16.52
C ASN A 75 -1.12 -8.46 -15.10
N VAL A 76 -0.75 -9.71 -14.85
CA VAL A 76 -0.32 -10.19 -13.53
C VAL A 76 0.82 -11.19 -13.71
N ALA A 77 1.91 -10.99 -12.98
CA ALA A 77 2.95 -11.97 -12.77
C ALA A 77 2.75 -12.66 -11.42
N HIS A 78 3.15 -13.92 -11.31
CA HIS A 78 3.15 -14.67 -10.06
C HIS A 78 4.58 -14.97 -9.64
N ILE A 79 4.84 -14.86 -8.34
CA ILE A 79 5.99 -15.50 -7.71
C ILE A 79 5.44 -16.63 -6.85
N THR A 80 6.00 -17.83 -7.00
CA THR A 80 5.55 -19.02 -6.29
C THR A 80 6.72 -19.81 -5.71
N PHE A 81 6.55 -20.35 -4.51
CA PHE A 81 7.45 -21.37 -3.96
C PHE A 81 6.69 -22.33 -3.07
N SER A 82 7.16 -23.57 -3.01
CA SER A 82 6.57 -24.63 -2.18
C SER A 82 7.61 -25.18 -1.22
N LYS A 83 7.15 -25.59 -0.04
CA LYS A 83 7.96 -26.27 0.96
C LYS A 83 7.17 -27.33 1.72
N PRO A 84 7.85 -28.34 2.30
CA PRO A 84 7.20 -29.28 3.21
C PRO A 84 6.46 -28.57 4.35
N ASN A 85 5.31 -29.11 4.76
CA ASN A 85 4.48 -28.51 5.82
C ASN A 85 5.22 -28.32 7.15
N GLY A 86 6.20 -29.20 7.44
CA GLY A 86 7.03 -29.15 8.64
C GLY A 86 8.16 -28.12 8.58
N ASP A 87 8.41 -27.50 7.42
CA ASP A 87 9.49 -26.55 7.24
C ASP A 87 9.36 -25.35 8.18
N TYR A 88 10.50 -24.91 8.73
CA TYR A 88 10.52 -23.85 9.73
C TYR A 88 10.01 -22.51 9.18
N LEU A 89 10.29 -22.17 7.92
CA LEU A 89 9.78 -20.94 7.30
C LEU A 89 8.26 -20.99 7.17
N ILE A 90 7.70 -22.13 6.72
CA ILE A 90 6.24 -22.31 6.60
C ILE A 90 5.56 -22.18 7.95
N ARG A 91 6.07 -22.85 8.98
CA ARG A 91 5.55 -22.74 10.35
C ARG A 91 5.64 -21.32 10.89
N THR A 92 6.73 -20.63 10.59
CA THR A 92 6.94 -19.23 11.01
C THR A 92 5.94 -18.28 10.34
N ILE A 93 5.76 -18.39 9.02
CA ILE A 93 4.77 -17.60 8.26
C ILE A 93 3.36 -17.85 8.81
N ASN A 94 2.97 -19.12 8.97
CA ASN A 94 1.65 -19.48 9.50
C ASN A 94 1.43 -18.91 10.91
N ASN A 95 2.44 -18.91 11.77
CA ASN A 95 2.34 -18.34 13.12
C ASN A 95 2.16 -16.81 13.10
N TYR A 96 2.89 -16.09 12.25
CA TYR A 96 2.74 -14.65 12.13
C TYR A 96 1.39 -14.25 11.52
N LEU A 97 0.93 -15.00 10.53
CA LEU A 97 -0.33 -14.75 9.83
C LEU A 97 -1.55 -15.45 10.47
N LYS A 98 -1.38 -16.03 11.66
CA LYS A 98 -2.45 -16.68 12.45
C LYS A 98 -3.23 -17.74 11.66
N ASN A 99 -2.54 -18.47 10.78
CA ASN A 99 -3.10 -19.48 9.89
C ASN A 99 -4.13 -18.97 8.87
N GLU A 100 -4.29 -17.66 8.69
CA GLU A 100 -5.00 -17.12 7.54
C GLU A 100 -4.31 -17.55 6.23
N THR A 101 -5.02 -17.48 5.12
CA THR A 101 -4.53 -18.01 3.83
C THR A 101 -4.55 -17.01 2.68
N THR A 102 -5.11 -15.82 2.86
CA THR A 102 -5.26 -14.85 1.78
C THR A 102 -5.09 -13.41 2.26
N TRP A 103 -4.54 -12.56 1.38
CA TRP A 103 -4.41 -11.11 1.59
C TRP A 103 -5.71 -10.40 1.96
N ARG A 104 -6.87 -11.02 1.69
CA ARG A 104 -8.19 -10.49 2.10
C ARG A 104 -8.35 -10.44 3.62
N ASP A 105 -7.70 -11.35 4.33
CA ASP A 105 -7.88 -11.58 5.76
C ASP A 105 -6.61 -11.34 6.58
N PHE A 106 -5.45 -11.25 5.90
CA PHE A 106 -4.18 -10.97 6.58
C PHE A 106 -4.20 -9.64 7.35
N ARG A 107 -3.57 -9.69 8.53
CA ARG A 107 -3.24 -8.55 9.39
C ARG A 107 -1.74 -8.35 9.42
N ILE A 108 -1.28 -7.12 9.67
CA ILE A 108 0.15 -6.92 9.95
C ILE A 108 0.45 -7.59 11.31
N PRO A 109 1.43 -8.50 11.39
CA PRO A 109 1.74 -9.19 12.65
C PRO A 109 2.16 -8.19 13.74
N LYS A 110 1.70 -8.39 14.98
CA LYS A 110 2.07 -7.54 16.13
C LYS A 110 3.58 -7.45 16.32
N GLU A 111 4.29 -8.51 15.94
CA GLU A 111 5.75 -8.59 16.01
C GLU A 111 6.43 -7.59 15.07
N ILE A 112 5.78 -7.19 13.96
CA ILE A 112 6.26 -6.10 13.09
C ILE A 112 6.13 -4.75 13.80
N PHE A 113 4.99 -4.47 14.44
CA PHE A 113 4.79 -3.22 15.18
C PHE A 113 5.77 -3.06 16.35
N ASN A 114 6.19 -4.16 16.96
CA ASN A 114 7.15 -4.16 18.06
C ASN A 114 8.61 -4.27 17.61
N ALA A 115 8.87 -4.39 16.31
CA ALA A 115 10.22 -4.53 15.79
C ALA A 115 10.95 -3.19 15.65
N SER A 116 12.23 -3.25 15.33
CA SER A 116 13.05 -2.09 15.03
C SER A 116 12.61 -1.37 13.75
N THR A 117 13.00 -0.11 13.61
CA THR A 117 12.65 0.76 12.48
C THR A 117 13.03 0.16 11.13
N ASP A 118 14.20 -0.46 11.01
CA ASP A 118 14.66 -1.12 9.78
C ASP A 118 13.74 -2.28 9.38
N ILE A 119 13.33 -3.10 10.35
CA ILE A 119 12.42 -4.22 10.14
C ILE A 119 11.03 -3.75 9.68
N LYS A 120 10.48 -2.72 10.33
CA LYS A 120 9.21 -2.11 9.92
C LYS A 120 9.28 -1.58 8.49
N LYS A 121 10.40 -0.92 8.14
CA LYS A 121 10.64 -0.41 6.78
C LYS A 121 10.71 -1.53 5.74
N GLU A 122 11.39 -2.63 6.04
CA GLU A 122 11.47 -3.77 5.12
C GLU A 122 10.13 -4.44 4.88
N PHE A 123 9.31 -4.57 5.94
CA PHE A 123 7.93 -5.03 5.78
C PHE A 123 7.14 -4.11 4.83
N LEU A 124 7.19 -2.79 5.05
CA LEU A 124 6.49 -1.84 4.18
C LEU A 124 7.04 -1.81 2.75
N ARG A 125 8.34 -2.03 2.53
CA ARG A 125 8.94 -2.18 1.20
C ARG A 125 8.34 -3.37 0.47
N GLY A 126 8.30 -4.55 1.11
CA GLY A 126 7.71 -5.76 0.53
C GLY A 126 6.24 -5.57 0.18
N LEU A 127 5.49 -4.93 1.07
CA LEU A 127 4.10 -4.59 0.81
C LEU A 127 3.96 -3.61 -0.37
N ALA A 128 4.76 -2.54 -0.40
CA ALA A 128 4.69 -1.51 -1.43
C ALA A 128 5.23 -1.97 -2.79
N ASP A 129 6.14 -2.94 -2.84
CA ASP A 129 6.61 -3.50 -4.09
C ASP A 129 5.50 -4.25 -4.83
N VAL A 130 4.58 -4.88 -4.09
CA VAL A 130 3.45 -5.63 -4.67
C VAL A 130 2.14 -4.83 -4.78
N THR A 131 1.96 -3.78 -3.98
CA THR A 131 0.72 -2.96 -3.93
C THR A 131 0.89 -1.49 -4.30
N GLY A 132 2.12 -0.97 -4.21
CA GLY A 132 2.45 0.43 -4.31
C GLY A 132 2.71 0.87 -5.74
N HIS A 133 2.26 2.07 -6.04
CA HIS A 133 2.33 2.67 -7.36
C HIS A 133 2.95 4.05 -7.30
N ILE A 134 3.90 4.31 -8.21
CA ILE A 134 4.55 5.59 -8.40
C ILE A 134 4.58 5.93 -9.89
N ARG A 135 3.89 7.00 -10.29
CA ARG A 135 3.76 7.41 -11.69
C ARG A 135 3.37 8.89 -11.80
N LYS A 136 3.67 9.50 -12.96
CA LYS A 136 3.40 10.93 -13.23
C LYS A 136 1.93 11.32 -13.01
N SER A 137 0.99 10.45 -13.38
CA SER A 137 -0.44 10.73 -13.23
C SER A 137 -0.94 10.65 -11.78
N ASN A 138 -0.15 10.12 -10.84
CA ASN A 138 -0.51 10.10 -9.42
C ASN A 138 -0.12 11.41 -8.72
N ILE A 139 -0.63 12.50 -9.25
CA ILE A 139 -0.38 13.84 -8.75
C ILE A 139 -1.59 14.36 -7.96
N ALA A 140 -1.38 15.27 -7.01
CA ALA A 140 -2.48 15.86 -6.23
C ALA A 140 -3.07 17.10 -6.92
N TRP A 141 -2.97 18.27 -6.30
CA TRP A 141 -3.64 19.48 -6.78
C TRP A 141 -2.72 20.32 -7.66
N LYS A 142 -1.42 20.35 -7.34
CA LYS A 142 -0.40 21.04 -8.13
C LYS A 142 0.27 20.07 -9.09
N ASP A 143 0.77 20.59 -10.21
CA ASP A 143 1.48 19.86 -11.27
C ASP A 143 2.87 19.30 -10.85
N PHE A 144 3.24 19.49 -9.59
CA PHE A 144 4.43 18.94 -8.97
C PHE A 144 4.16 18.21 -7.64
N GLU A 145 2.92 17.88 -7.30
CA GLU A 145 2.58 17.24 -6.02
C GLU A 145 2.47 15.71 -6.19
N TYR A 146 3.59 15.06 -6.51
CA TYR A 146 3.63 13.62 -6.78
C TYR A 146 3.48 12.79 -5.51
N ARG A 147 2.79 11.65 -5.64
CA ARG A 147 2.47 10.75 -4.53
C ARG A 147 2.79 9.30 -4.88
N VAL A 148 3.00 8.50 -3.84
CA VAL A 148 2.83 7.05 -3.89
C VAL A 148 1.38 6.74 -3.50
N TYR A 149 0.73 5.80 -4.20
CA TYR A 149 -0.51 5.22 -3.70
C TYR A 149 -0.36 3.71 -3.51
N VAL A 150 -0.79 3.23 -2.36
CA VAL A 150 -0.82 1.82 -1.96
C VAL A 150 -2.26 1.33 -2.12
N GLU A 151 -2.46 0.36 -3.01
CA GLU A 151 -3.77 -0.24 -3.29
C GLU A 151 -4.04 -1.43 -2.36
N ILE A 152 -5.14 -1.36 -1.61
CA ILE A 152 -5.58 -2.43 -0.71
C ILE A 152 -6.98 -2.86 -1.10
N MET A 153 -7.11 -4.11 -1.52
CA MET A 153 -8.38 -4.66 -1.97
C MET A 153 -9.14 -5.18 -0.75
N THR A 154 -10.41 -4.78 -0.58
CA THR A 154 -11.40 -5.36 0.36
C THR A 154 -11.05 -5.53 1.86
N ASN A 155 -9.82 -5.27 2.30
CA ASN A 155 -9.34 -5.48 3.66
C ASN A 155 -9.20 -4.14 4.39
N TRP A 156 -10.26 -3.78 5.13
CA TRP A 156 -10.37 -2.53 5.87
C TRP A 156 -9.34 -2.42 6.99
N GLU A 157 -9.09 -3.54 7.68
CA GLU A 157 -8.20 -3.60 8.83
C GLU A 157 -6.73 -3.45 8.40
N SER A 158 -6.32 -4.08 7.30
CA SER A 158 -4.99 -3.90 6.71
C SER A 158 -4.73 -2.43 6.33
N CYS A 159 -5.75 -1.71 5.85
CA CYS A 159 -5.63 -0.27 5.59
C CYS A 159 -5.28 0.54 6.85
N ILE A 160 -5.83 0.17 8.00
CA ILE A 160 -5.53 0.82 9.27
C ILE A 160 -4.17 0.39 9.80
N ASP A 161 -3.85 -0.91 9.73
CA ASP A 161 -2.56 -1.43 10.14
C ASP A 161 -1.41 -0.73 9.39
N ILE A 162 -1.51 -0.60 8.07
CA ILE A 162 -0.51 0.10 7.24
C ILE A 162 -0.40 1.57 7.65
N SER A 163 -1.53 2.24 7.88
CA SER A 163 -1.54 3.66 8.28
C SER A 163 -0.90 3.88 9.64
N ASN A 164 -1.13 2.98 10.59
CA ASN A 164 -0.49 3.01 11.91
C ASN A 164 1.00 2.65 11.84
N LEU A 165 1.39 1.69 11.00
CA LEU A 165 2.81 1.36 10.82
C LEU A 165 3.59 2.51 10.15
N LEU A 166 2.95 3.24 9.24
CA LEU A 166 3.50 4.48 8.67
C LEU A 166 3.60 5.59 9.72
N LYS A 167 2.60 5.73 10.60
CA LYS A 167 2.63 6.65 11.74
C LYS A 167 3.81 6.38 12.67
N ASP A 168 4.02 5.12 13.05
CA ASP A 168 5.16 4.68 13.87
C ASP A 168 6.52 5.05 13.28
N LEU A 169 6.58 5.20 11.95
CA LEU A 169 7.79 5.55 11.20
C LEU A 169 7.86 7.04 10.84
N ASP A 170 6.97 7.85 11.41
CA ASP A 170 6.88 9.28 11.12
C ASP A 170 6.67 9.55 9.61
N VAL A 171 5.80 8.76 8.97
CA VAL A 171 5.40 8.92 7.57
C VAL A 171 3.91 9.26 7.52
N PRO A 172 3.55 10.54 7.31
CA PRO A 172 2.16 10.94 7.31
C PRO A 172 1.39 10.41 6.08
N VAL A 173 0.21 9.86 6.34
CA VAL A 173 -0.75 9.52 5.27
C VAL A 173 -1.46 10.80 4.81
N GLN A 174 -1.27 11.16 3.55
CA GLN A 174 -1.87 12.34 2.94
C GLN A 174 -3.40 12.21 2.80
N THR A 175 -3.87 11.06 2.33
CA THR A 175 -5.30 10.77 2.18
C THR A 175 -5.52 9.27 2.10
N ILE A 176 -6.60 8.78 2.73
CA ILE A 176 -7.12 7.44 2.49
C ILE A 176 -8.40 7.56 1.66
N ARG A 177 -8.41 6.99 0.47
CA ARG A 177 -9.65 6.76 -0.28
C ARG A 177 -10.20 5.40 0.11
N PHE A 178 -11.03 5.35 1.16
CA PHE A 178 -11.69 4.10 1.52
C PHE A 178 -12.66 3.65 0.43
N ALA A 179 -12.83 2.33 0.27
CA ALA A 179 -13.86 1.70 -0.54
C ALA A 179 -15.28 1.87 0.03
N HIS A 180 -15.55 2.99 0.71
CA HIS A 180 -16.86 3.32 1.24
C HIS A 180 -17.65 4.08 0.17
N PRO A 181 -18.96 3.83 0.00
CA PRO A 181 -19.78 4.49 -1.01
C PRO A 181 -19.73 6.03 -0.94
N ASN A 182 -19.82 6.64 0.25
CA ASN A 182 -19.70 8.10 0.37
C ASN A 182 -18.30 8.66 0.05
N ILE A 183 -17.26 7.83 -0.02
CA ILE A 183 -15.92 8.27 -0.41
C ILE A 183 -15.72 8.11 -1.91
N VAL A 184 -16.18 6.99 -2.47
CA VAL A 184 -16.02 6.65 -3.88
C VAL A 184 -16.99 7.39 -4.78
N ASP A 185 -18.25 7.55 -4.34
CA ASP A 185 -19.34 8.17 -5.09
C ASP A 185 -20.14 9.15 -4.21
N PRO A 186 -19.54 10.28 -3.79
CA PRO A 186 -20.17 11.23 -2.86
C PRO A 186 -21.44 11.92 -3.41
N THR A 187 -21.71 11.79 -4.71
CA THR A 187 -22.81 12.46 -5.43
C THR A 187 -23.74 11.47 -6.15
N LEU A 188 -23.70 10.17 -5.83
CA LEU A 188 -24.52 9.12 -6.44
C LEU A 188 -24.39 8.99 -7.98
N LYS A 189 -23.31 9.51 -8.57
CA LYS A 189 -23.15 9.57 -10.03
C LYS A 189 -23.00 8.17 -10.62
N PHE A 190 -22.28 7.28 -9.94
CA PHE A 190 -22.07 5.91 -10.38
C PHE A 190 -23.26 5.03 -9.99
N TYR A 191 -23.78 5.21 -8.78
CA TYR A 191 -24.96 4.49 -8.31
C TYR A 191 -26.16 4.69 -9.25
N ASN A 192 -26.46 5.93 -9.63
CA ASN A 192 -27.58 6.25 -10.54
C ASN A 192 -27.38 5.72 -11.97
N LYS A 193 -26.16 5.29 -12.32
CA LYS A 193 -25.85 4.61 -13.59
C LYS A 193 -25.83 3.08 -13.46
N GLY A 194 -26.23 2.53 -12.31
CA GLY A 194 -26.15 1.09 -12.02
C GLY A 194 -24.73 0.58 -11.82
N MET A 195 -23.74 1.47 -11.66
CA MET A 195 -22.33 1.09 -11.51
C MET A 195 -21.94 1.03 -10.03
N ARG A 196 -21.75 -0.18 -9.50
CA ARG A 196 -21.29 -0.42 -8.12
C ARG A 196 -19.83 -0.87 -8.11
N ASN A 197 -18.88 0.07 -8.10
CA ASN A 197 -17.44 -0.24 -8.15
C ASN A 197 -16.67 0.24 -6.91
N TYR A 198 -17.04 -0.27 -5.73
CA TYR A 198 -16.45 0.07 -4.43
C TYR A 198 -15.43 -0.97 -3.95
N LYS A 199 -14.43 -1.32 -4.78
CA LYS A 199 -13.62 -2.53 -4.55
C LYS A 199 -12.28 -2.30 -3.83
N GLU A 200 -11.73 -1.08 -3.88
CA GLU A 200 -10.36 -0.82 -3.42
C GLU A 200 -10.26 0.40 -2.49
N HIS A 201 -9.45 0.23 -1.45
CA HIS A 201 -8.90 1.31 -0.65
C HIS A 201 -7.61 1.83 -1.29
N GLN A 202 -7.32 3.12 -1.14
CA GLN A 202 -6.05 3.69 -1.57
C GLN A 202 -5.47 4.54 -0.45
N ILE A 203 -4.30 4.17 0.05
CA ILE A 203 -3.50 5.03 0.94
C ILE A 203 -2.58 5.86 0.07
N LYS A 204 -2.63 7.19 0.21
CA LYS A 204 -1.80 8.12 -0.56
C LYS A 204 -0.79 8.80 0.35
N ILE A 205 0.46 8.84 -0.09
CA ILE A 205 1.61 9.36 0.65
C ILE A 205 2.40 10.25 -0.29
N TRP A 206 2.90 11.38 0.18
CA TRP A 206 3.77 12.23 -0.64
C TRP A 206 5.06 11.49 -1.01
N ALA A 207 5.58 11.73 -2.21
CA ALA A 207 6.75 11.02 -2.72
C ALA A 207 7.97 11.19 -1.78
N GLU A 208 8.26 12.42 -1.35
CA GLU A 208 9.37 12.74 -0.45
C GLU A 208 9.18 12.23 0.98
N GLU A 209 7.96 12.04 1.45
CA GLU A 209 7.69 11.37 2.73
C GLU A 209 7.92 9.85 2.61
N PHE A 210 7.51 9.27 1.48
CA PHE A 210 7.68 7.84 1.23
C PHE A 210 9.14 7.43 0.97
N GLU A 211 10.04 8.37 0.66
CA GLU A 211 11.49 8.10 0.60
C GLU A 211 12.08 7.57 1.91
N LYS A 212 11.46 7.90 3.07
CA LYS A 212 11.84 7.31 4.36
C LYS A 212 11.72 5.77 4.36
N ILE A 213 10.80 5.24 3.54
CA ILE A 213 10.57 3.81 3.31
C ILE A 213 11.30 3.37 2.05
N GLY A 214 10.93 3.87 0.88
CA GLY A 214 11.47 3.46 -0.42
C GLY A 214 10.85 2.18 -0.99
N PHE A 215 11.40 1.73 -2.12
CA PHE A 215 11.07 0.46 -2.79
C PHE A 215 12.35 -0.39 -2.93
N ASN A 216 12.23 -1.72 -2.95
CA ASN A 216 13.36 -2.57 -3.31
C ASN A 216 13.48 -2.75 -4.82
N ILE A 217 12.37 -2.68 -5.56
CA ILE A 217 12.43 -2.65 -7.03
C ILE A 217 13.16 -1.38 -7.48
N GLU A 218 14.30 -1.56 -8.17
CA GLU A 218 15.25 -0.48 -8.43
C GLU A 218 14.61 0.70 -9.18
N HIS A 219 13.86 0.40 -10.24
CA HIS A 219 13.25 1.42 -11.09
C HIS A 219 12.14 2.22 -10.36
N LYS A 220 11.35 1.58 -9.50
CA LYS A 220 10.36 2.27 -8.66
C LYS A 220 11.05 3.23 -7.72
N ASN A 221 12.15 2.79 -7.11
CA ASN A 221 12.91 3.59 -6.19
C ASN A 221 13.56 4.80 -6.89
N LYS A 222 14.07 4.61 -8.13
CA LYS A 222 14.55 5.70 -8.98
C LYS A 222 13.45 6.72 -9.30
N LEU A 223 12.26 6.25 -9.67
CA LEU A 223 11.10 7.12 -9.94
C LEU A 223 10.63 7.88 -8.68
N LEU A 224 10.62 7.20 -7.53
CA LEU A 224 10.30 7.81 -6.24
C LEU A 224 11.21 9.00 -5.95
N LYS A 225 12.54 8.78 -6.02
CA LYS A 225 13.56 9.83 -5.82
C LYS A 225 13.36 10.99 -6.78
N LYS A 226 13.21 10.69 -8.07
CA LYS A 226 12.95 11.71 -9.10
C LYS A 226 11.73 12.56 -8.77
N PHE A 227 10.62 11.94 -8.38
CA PHE A 227 9.40 12.68 -8.06
C PHE A 227 9.48 13.44 -6.74
N ALA A 228 10.16 12.90 -5.73
CA ALA A 228 10.43 13.61 -4.49
C ALA A 228 11.30 14.86 -4.74
N ASP A 229 12.33 14.76 -5.57
CA ASP A 229 13.18 15.90 -5.94
C ASP A 229 12.40 16.95 -6.75
N LEU A 230 11.52 16.51 -7.65
CA LEU A 230 10.62 17.42 -8.36
C LEU A 230 9.65 18.11 -7.40
N ASN A 231 9.12 17.40 -6.39
CA ASN A 231 8.28 18.00 -5.35
C ASN A 231 9.05 19.11 -4.61
N ARG A 232 10.27 18.82 -4.12
CA ARG A 232 11.12 19.78 -3.41
C ARG A 232 11.48 21.00 -4.27
N LYS A 233 11.99 20.79 -5.48
CA LYS A 233 12.43 21.86 -6.38
C LYS A 233 11.29 22.80 -6.76
N ASN A 234 10.13 22.25 -7.10
CA ASN A 234 8.99 23.09 -7.48
C ASN A 234 8.31 23.72 -6.26
N TRP A 235 8.40 23.08 -5.08
CA TRP A 235 7.97 23.69 -3.83
C TRP A 235 8.74 24.97 -3.54
N GLU A 236 10.06 24.99 -3.67
CA GLU A 236 10.87 26.21 -3.42
C GLU A 236 10.37 27.40 -4.27
N LYS A 237 10.14 27.15 -5.57
CA LYS A 237 9.59 28.15 -6.49
C LYS A 237 8.19 28.59 -6.04
N TYR A 238 7.29 27.65 -5.78
CA TYR A 238 5.92 27.95 -5.33
C TYR A 238 5.88 28.71 -4.00
N ALA A 239 6.64 28.26 -3.01
CA ALA A 239 6.76 28.85 -1.69
C ALA A 239 7.22 30.31 -1.78
N SER A 240 8.22 30.61 -2.61
CA SER A 240 8.73 31.98 -2.82
C SER A 240 7.66 32.96 -3.34
N GLN A 241 6.67 32.46 -4.07
CA GLN A 241 5.61 33.25 -4.71
C GLN A 241 4.35 33.40 -3.85
N THR A 242 4.24 32.69 -2.72
CA THR A 242 3.04 32.71 -1.89
C THR A 242 3.31 33.34 -0.52
N LYS A 243 2.45 34.27 -0.08
CA LYS A 243 2.56 34.88 1.26
C LYS A 243 2.53 33.83 2.39
N LYS A 244 1.75 32.76 2.22
CA LYS A 244 1.56 31.71 3.23
C LYS A 244 2.80 30.85 3.47
N TYR A 245 3.55 30.54 2.40
CA TYR A 245 4.68 29.62 2.46
C TYR A 245 6.03 30.26 2.15
N LYS A 246 6.10 31.59 2.06
CA LYS A 246 7.35 32.30 1.79
C LYS A 246 8.44 31.89 2.78
N GLY A 247 9.53 31.32 2.26
CA GLY A 247 10.67 30.85 3.06
C GLY A 247 10.43 29.57 3.86
N LYS A 248 9.28 28.90 3.68
CA LYS A 248 8.94 27.68 4.41
C LYS A 248 9.37 26.41 3.66
N PRO A 249 9.93 25.41 4.35
CA PRO A 249 10.26 24.12 3.74
C PRO A 249 9.00 23.36 3.33
N ILE A 250 9.15 22.34 2.47
CA ILE A 250 8.03 21.52 1.99
C ILE A 250 7.31 20.76 3.12
N SER A 251 8.04 20.40 4.18
CA SER A 251 7.50 19.72 5.36
C SER A 251 6.38 20.52 6.04
N GLU A 252 6.41 21.86 5.99
CA GLU A 252 5.34 22.72 6.50
C GLU A 252 3.98 22.51 5.82
N ALA A 253 3.98 21.87 4.65
CA ALA A 253 2.76 21.52 3.92
C ALA A 253 2.53 20.01 3.82
N HIS A 254 3.59 19.22 3.61
CA HIS A 254 3.48 17.82 3.26
C HIS A 254 3.69 16.88 4.45
N HIS A 255 4.46 17.28 5.45
CA HIS A 255 4.66 16.49 6.67
C HIS A 255 3.55 16.79 7.69
N LYS A 256 2.34 16.30 7.41
CA LYS A 256 1.15 16.49 8.27
C LYS A 256 0.31 15.25 8.37
N PHE A 257 0.12 14.77 9.58
CA PHE A 257 -0.92 13.80 9.89
C PHE A 257 -2.29 14.43 9.71
N TYR A 258 -3.30 13.60 9.42
CA TYR A 258 -4.58 14.13 9.00
C TYR A 258 -5.28 14.96 10.09
N TRP A 259 -5.03 14.67 11.36
CA TRP A 259 -5.54 15.43 12.52
C TRP A 259 -4.88 16.81 12.66
N GLU A 260 -3.73 17.03 12.04
CA GLU A 260 -3.05 18.34 11.98
C GLU A 260 -3.53 19.19 10.79
N THR A 261 -4.31 18.58 9.89
CA THR A 261 -4.87 19.27 8.74
C THR A 261 -6.29 19.74 9.03
N ARG A 262 -6.68 20.85 8.41
CA ARG A 262 -8.04 21.38 8.53
C ARG A 262 -9.08 20.33 8.14
N ASP A 263 -10.15 20.24 8.91
CA ASP A 263 -11.33 19.47 8.54
C ASP A 263 -12.17 20.22 7.50
N ILE A 264 -12.35 19.57 6.36
CA ILE A 264 -13.20 20.05 5.27
C ILE A 264 -14.43 19.13 5.24
N LYS A 265 -15.49 19.53 5.94
CA LYS A 265 -16.77 18.83 5.92
C LYS A 265 -17.62 19.38 4.77
N LYS A 266 -17.59 18.69 3.63
CA LYS A 266 -18.58 18.90 2.56
C LYS A 266 -19.68 17.86 2.76
N LYS A 267 -20.90 18.31 3.00
CA LYS A 267 -22.07 17.42 3.10
C LYS A 267 -22.18 16.55 1.84
N LYS A 268 -22.29 15.25 2.02
CA LYS A 268 -22.45 14.28 0.94
C LYS A 268 -23.88 13.75 0.90
N GLN A 269 -24.25 13.21 -0.25
CA GLN A 269 -25.53 12.51 -0.37
C GLN A 269 -25.46 11.18 0.38
N LYS A 270 -26.55 10.84 1.06
CA LYS A 270 -26.72 9.50 1.64
C LYS A 270 -26.74 8.48 0.52
N HIS A 271 -25.93 7.45 0.67
CA HIS A 271 -25.73 6.45 -0.36
C HIS A 271 -26.48 5.15 0.01
N PRO A 272 -27.31 4.58 -0.89
CA PRO A 272 -28.09 3.38 -0.56
C PRO A 272 -27.24 2.19 -0.12
N ASP A 273 -26.05 2.04 -0.68
CA ASP A 273 -25.10 0.98 -0.32
C ASP A 273 -24.32 1.21 1.00
N GLU A 274 -24.64 2.21 1.82
CA GLU A 274 -23.99 2.42 3.14
C GLU A 274 -24.09 1.20 4.07
N ASN A 275 -25.14 0.38 3.92
CA ASN A 275 -25.35 -0.84 4.70
C ASN A 275 -24.83 -2.12 4.01
N HIS A 276 -24.03 -2.01 2.94
CA HIS A 276 -23.60 -3.18 2.18
C HIS A 276 -22.73 -4.13 3.03
N PRO A 277 -22.92 -5.48 2.94
CA PRO A 277 -22.19 -6.44 3.77
C PRO A 277 -20.66 -6.44 3.59
N SER A 278 -20.14 -5.92 2.48
CA SER A 278 -18.69 -5.79 2.27
C SER A 278 -18.04 -4.65 3.08
N ILE A 279 -18.85 -3.79 3.70
CA ILE A 279 -18.36 -2.71 4.56
C ILE A 279 -18.06 -3.28 5.95
N HIS A 280 -16.96 -2.80 6.54
CA HIS A 280 -16.50 -3.23 7.86
C HIS A 280 -17.61 -3.06 8.92
N PRO A 281 -17.88 -4.07 9.78
CA PRO A 281 -19.00 -4.04 10.71
C PRO A 281 -19.09 -2.79 11.60
N LYS A 282 -17.95 -2.24 12.06
CA LYS A 282 -17.92 -1.02 12.89
C LYS A 282 -18.49 0.23 12.21
N ILE A 283 -18.49 0.28 10.88
CA ILE A 283 -18.88 1.46 10.10
C ILE A 283 -20.04 1.19 9.14
N ARG A 284 -20.52 -0.05 9.07
CA ARG A 284 -21.64 -0.45 8.21
C ARG A 284 -22.91 0.29 8.65
N GLY A 285 -23.62 0.85 7.67
CA GLY A 285 -24.83 1.65 7.88
C GLY A 285 -24.56 3.06 8.41
N LYS A 286 -23.30 3.47 8.60
CA LYS A 286 -22.94 4.83 9.01
C LYS A 286 -22.67 5.71 7.79
N HIS A 287 -23.08 6.96 7.89
CA HIS A 287 -22.79 7.99 6.89
C HIS A 287 -21.51 8.74 7.24
N PHE A 288 -20.67 9.02 6.23
CA PHE A 288 -19.42 9.76 6.43
C PHE A 288 -19.23 10.87 5.39
N ASP A 289 -19.02 12.09 5.88
CA ASP A 289 -18.71 13.25 5.05
C ASP A 289 -17.21 13.34 4.73
N SER A 290 -16.37 12.70 5.53
CA SER A 290 -14.92 12.69 5.33
C SER A 290 -14.31 11.30 5.52
N TRP A 291 -13.23 11.03 4.78
CA TRP A 291 -12.43 9.82 5.00
C TRP A 291 -11.76 9.83 6.38
N LYS A 292 -11.49 11.01 6.95
CA LYS A 292 -10.90 11.16 8.28
C LYS A 292 -11.80 10.60 9.38
N GLU A 293 -13.12 10.72 9.21
CA GLU A 293 -14.10 10.18 10.16
C GLU A 293 -14.06 8.65 10.16
N ILE A 294 -13.94 8.04 8.98
CA ILE A 294 -13.75 6.58 8.85
C ILE A 294 -12.41 6.15 9.46
N ALA A 295 -11.32 6.88 9.18
CA ALA A 295 -10.00 6.58 9.73
C ALA A 295 -10.01 6.58 11.26
N LYS A 296 -10.60 7.61 11.88
CA LYS A 296 -10.75 7.71 13.34
C LYS A 296 -11.57 6.54 13.91
N GLU A 297 -12.73 6.25 13.31
CA GLU A 297 -13.64 5.20 13.78
C GLU A 297 -13.02 3.79 13.70
N LEU A 298 -12.15 3.56 12.72
CA LEU A 298 -11.46 2.28 12.55
C LEU A 298 -10.13 2.17 13.31
N GLY A 299 -9.66 3.24 13.97
CA GLY A 299 -8.48 3.20 14.85
C GLY A 299 -7.18 3.75 14.24
N TYR A 300 -7.26 4.63 13.23
CA TYR A 300 -6.15 5.49 12.82
C TYR A 300 -6.40 6.90 13.35
N HIS A 301 -5.78 7.25 14.47
CA HIS A 301 -5.87 8.56 15.13
C HIS A 301 -4.53 8.92 15.78
N GLU A 302 -4.46 10.06 16.46
CA GLU A 302 -3.30 10.51 17.23
C GLU A 302 -2.70 9.39 18.10
#